data_AF-A0A2T5DXH1-F1
#
_entry.id   AF-A0A2T5DXH1-F1
#
_cell.length_a   1.000
_cell.length_b   1.000
_cell.length_c   1.000
_cell.angle_alpha   90.00
_cell.angle_beta   90.00
_cell.angle_gamma   90.00
#
_symmetry.space_group_name_H-M   'P 1'
#
loop_
_entity.id
_entity.type
_entity.pdbx_description
1 polymer ?
#
loop_
_entity_poly.entity_id
_entity_poly.type
_entity_poly.pdbx_seq_one_letter_code
_entity_poly.pdbx_strand_id
1 'polypeptide(L)' 'MKNHAGPPLLTRAEFASAFRLTNRTITNMVRDGMPIAGGIGTKNDPHCFDLYDSVLWMLNREAVKRTGKRVFTGFNYE' A
#
# COMPACT_ATOMS: atom_id res chain seq x y z
N MET A 1 5.59 16.21 -26.28
CA MET A 1 5.31 16.36 -24.84
C MET A 1 6.10 15.28 -24.13
N LYS A 2 6.94 15.62 -23.15
CA LYS A 2 7.62 14.59 -22.35
C LYS A 2 6.51 13.90 -21.55
N ASN A 3 6.19 12.65 -21.91
CA ASN A 3 5.41 11.78 -21.05
C ASN A 3 6.25 11.57 -19.79
N HIS A 4 6.09 12.46 -18.80
CA HIS A 4 6.36 12.07 -17.43
C HIS A 4 5.31 11.00 -17.13
N ALA A 5 5.62 9.76 -17.52
CA ALA A 5 4.97 8.61 -16.96
C ALA A 5 5.15 8.81 -15.46
N GLY A 6 4.04 9.07 -14.76
CA GLY A 6 4.06 9.11 -13.31
C GLY A 6 4.68 7.82 -12.78
N PRO A 7 5.06 7.77 -11.50
CA PRO A 7 5.53 6.55 -10.89
C PRO A 7 4.59 5.39 -11.27
N PRO A 8 5.11 4.19 -11.55
CA PRO A 8 4.27 3.06 -11.89
C PRO A 8 3.27 2.83 -10.76
N LEU A 9 1.98 2.94 -11.08
CA LEU A 9 0.93 2.60 -10.13
C LEU A 9 0.93 1.08 -9.97
N LEU A 10 1.12 0.63 -8.73
CA LEU A 10 1.15 -0.78 -8.40
C LEU A 10 -0.26 -1.27 -8.16
N THR A 11 -0.64 -2.35 -8.82
CA THR A 11 -1.81 -3.12 -8.41
C THR A 11 -1.60 -3.66 -7.00
N ARG A 12 -2.69 -4.08 -6.37
CA ARG A 12 -2.65 -4.75 -5.08
C ARG A 12 -1.66 -5.90 -5.00
N ALA A 13 -1.60 -6.75 -6.02
CA ALA A 13 -0.73 -7.93 -6.02
C ALA A 13 0.75 -7.53 -6.10
N GLU A 14 1.08 -6.53 -6.92
CA GLU A 14 2.44 -6.01 -7.05
C GLU A 14 2.90 -5.32 -5.77
N PHE A 15 2.03 -4.50 -5.15
CA PHE A 15 2.33 -3.86 -3.87
C PHE A 15 2.53 -4.91 -2.76
N ALA A 16 1.66 -5.93 -2.70
CA ALA A 16 1.80 -7.04 -1.76
C ALA A 16 3.15 -7.75 -1.92
N SER A 17 3.54 -8.05 -3.16
CA SER A 17 4.80 -8.69 -3.46
C SER A 17 6.00 -7.82 -3.07
N ALA A 18 5.99 -6.54 -3.43
CA ALA A 18 7.09 -5.60 -3.17
C ALA A 18 7.41 -5.46 -1.67
N PHE A 19 6.38 -5.45 -0.82
CA PHE A 19 6.53 -5.29 0.63
C PHE A 19 6.40 -6.59 1.41
N ARG A 20 6.30 -7.73 0.72
CA ARG A 20 6.05 -9.05 1.31
C ARG A 20 4.85 -9.04 2.26
N LEU A 21 3.74 -8.42 1.86
CA LEU A 21 2.52 -8.31 2.66
C LEU A 21 1.48 -9.31 2.18
N THR A 22 0.64 -9.81 3.09
CA THR A 22 -0.56 -10.54 2.68
C THR A 22 -1.58 -9.61 2.04
N ASN A 23 -2.42 -10.13 1.13
CA ASN A 23 -3.57 -9.39 0.60
C ASN A 23 -4.48 -8.89 1.73
N ARG A 24 -4.67 -9.67 2.80
CA ARG A 24 -5.45 -9.26 3.97
C ARG A 24 -4.88 -8.00 4.63
N THR A 25 -3.56 -7.92 4.76
CA THR A 25 -2.88 -6.74 5.30
C THR A 25 -3.17 -5.51 4.45
N ILE A 26 -3.10 -5.61 3.13
CA ILE A 26 -3.44 -4.48 2.25
C ILE A 26 -4.91 -4.06 2.40
N THR A 27 -5.87 -5.00 2.57
CA THR A 27 -7.28 -4.62 2.84
C THR A 27 -7.35 -3.73 4.07
N ASN A 28 -6.66 -4.13 5.14
CA ASN A 28 -6.65 -3.39 6.38
C ASN A 28 -5.97 -2.03 6.21
N MET A 29 -4.85 -1.96 5.48
CA MET A 29 -4.17 -0.70 5.21
C MET A 29 -5.06 0.29 4.44
N VAL A 30 -5.77 -0.19 3.41
CA VAL A 30 -6.75 0.63 2.66
C VAL A 30 -7.87 1.11 3.58
N ARG A 31 -8.44 0.22 4.39
CA ARG A 31 -9.48 0.58 5.38
C ARG A 31 -8.97 1.61 6.41
N ASP A 32 -7.70 1.52 6.76
CA ASP A 32 -7.02 2.38 7.72
C ASP A 32 -6.57 3.73 7.10
N GLY A 33 -6.84 3.94 5.81
CA GLY A 33 -6.62 5.20 5.10
C GLY A 33 -5.37 5.26 4.23
N MET A 34 -4.83 4.12 3.77
CA MET A 34 -3.73 4.13 2.80
C MET A 34 -4.18 4.84 1.51
N PRO A 35 -3.38 5.77 0.95
CA PRO A 35 -3.72 6.49 -0.27
C PRO A 35 -3.96 5.57 -1.46
N ILE A 36 -5.05 5.82 -2.19
CA ILE A 36 -5.38 5.13 -3.44
C ILE A 36 -5.11 6.11 -4.57
N ALA A 37 -4.19 5.76 -5.46
CA ALA A 37 -3.81 6.59 -6.59
C ALA A 37 -4.75 6.42 -7.78
N GLY A 38 -5.49 5.31 -7.84
CA GLY A 38 -6.49 5.07 -8.87
C GLY A 38 -7.37 3.84 -8.61
N GLY A 39 -8.47 3.79 -9.36
CA GLY A 39 -9.47 2.72 -9.32
C GLY A 39 -10.43 2.78 -8.12
N ILE A 40 -11.60 2.18 -8.25
CA ILE A 40 -12.66 2.17 -7.22
C ILE A 40 -12.74 0.87 -6.39
N GLY A 41 -11.85 -0.10 -6.65
CA GLY A 41 -11.71 -1.30 -5.83
C GLY A 41 -12.59 -2.48 -6.26
N THR A 42 -13.12 -2.44 -7.49
CA THR A 42 -13.88 -3.56 -8.07
C THR A 42 -12.95 -4.53 -8.82
N LYS A 43 -13.47 -5.69 -9.22
CA LYS A 43 -12.70 -6.66 -10.02
C LYS A 43 -12.23 -6.06 -11.36
N ASN A 44 -13.06 -5.21 -11.97
CA ASN A 44 -12.78 -4.61 -13.28
C ASN A 44 -12.02 -3.29 -13.16
N ASP A 45 -12.01 -2.68 -11.97
CA ASP A 45 -11.31 -1.44 -11.66
C ASP A 45 -10.66 -1.54 -10.27
N PRO A 46 -9.56 -2.30 -10.16
CA PRO A 46 -8.91 -2.56 -8.88
C PRO A 46 -8.22 -1.32 -8.33
N HIS A 47 -8.06 -1.25 -7.01
CA HIS A 47 -7.22 -0.21 -6.41
C HIS A 47 -5.78 -0.31 -6.91
N CYS A 48 -5.24 0.85 -7.26
CA CYS A 48 -3.86 1.06 -7.66
C CYS A 48 -3.19 2.02 -6.69
N PHE A 49 -1.92 1.77 -6.40
CA PHE A 49 -1.17 2.41 -5.33
C PHE A 49 0.07 3.09 -5.88
N ASP A 50 0.25 4.37 -5.54
CA ASP A 50 1.52 5.05 -5.74
C ASP A 50 2.50 4.62 -4.64
N LEU A 51 3.72 4.23 -5.04
CA LEU A 51 4.72 3.72 -4.11
C LEU A 51 5.16 4.79 -3.10
N TYR A 52 5.36 6.03 -3.55
CA TYR A 52 5.85 7.12 -2.71
C TYR A 52 4.82 7.46 -1.63
N ASP A 53 3.58 7.71 -2.02
CA ASP A 53 2.50 8.07 -1.09
C ASP A 53 2.22 6.95 -0.09
N SER A 54 2.21 5.70 -0.57
CA SER A 54 1.97 4.53 0.28
C SER A 54 3.09 4.33 1.30
N VAL A 55 4.36 4.47 0.90
CA VAL A 55 5.50 4.34 1.81
C VAL A 55 5.52 5.49 2.83
N LEU A 56 5.27 6.73 2.40
CA LEU A 56 5.20 7.87 3.32
C LEU A 56 4.09 7.67 4.36
N TRP A 57 2.92 7.20 3.94
CA TRP A 57 1.83 6.85 4.84
C TRP A 57 2.23 5.74 5.83
N MET A 58 2.94 4.71 5.36
CA MET A 58 3.45 3.62 6.21
C MET A 58 4.42 4.14 7.27
N LEU A 59 5.39 4.95 6.87
CA LEU A 59 6.39 5.53 7.77
C LEU A 59 5.75 6.42 8.83
N ASN A 60 4.81 7.28 8.43
CA ASN A 60 4.06 8.14 9.37
C ASN A 60 3.29 7.31 10.40
N ARG A 61 2.68 6.20 9.99
CA ARG A 61 1.97 5.30 10.91
C ARG A 61 2.89 4.57 11.87
N GLU A 62 4.03 4.08 11.41
CA GLU A 62 5.04 3.49 12.32
C GLU A 62 5.63 4.54 13.27
N ALA A 63 5.74 5.81 12.88
CA ALA A 63 6.20 6.89 13.76
C ALA A 63 5.23 7.19 14.93
N VAL A 64 3.92 6.99 14.73
CA VAL A 64 2.87 7.19 15.76
C VAL A 64 2.79 6.01 16.76
N LYS A 65 3.60 4.97 16.56
CA LYS A 65 3.60 3.75 17.37
C LYS A 65 3.95 4.01 18.84
N ARG A 66 3.07 3.56 19.72
CA ARG A 66 3.40 3.37 21.15
C ARG A 66 4.34 2.17 21.29
N THR A 67 5.32 2.29 22.18
CA THR A 67 6.37 1.31 22.44
C THR A 67 5.81 -0.12 22.47
N GLY A 68 6.36 -1.01 21.63
CA GLY A 68 6.04 -2.45 21.62
C GLY A 68 4.93 -2.95 20.68
N LYS A 69 4.18 -2.09 19.95
CA LYS A 69 3.08 -2.55 19.07
C LYS A 69 3.39 -2.46 17.58
N ARG A 70 3.45 -3.58 16.83
CA ARG A 70 3.59 -3.53 15.35
C ARG A 70 2.36 -2.86 14.71
N VAL A 71 2.54 -1.84 13.87
CA VAL A 71 1.41 -1.18 13.17
C VAL A 71 1.02 -1.98 11.95
N PHE A 72 1.99 -2.53 11.23
CA PHE A 72 1.76 -3.49 10.15
C PHE A 72 2.04 -4.92 10.63
N THR A 73 1.10 -5.82 10.33
CA THR A 73 1.18 -7.26 10.65
C THR A 73 0.89 -8.09 9.41
N GLY A 74 1.34 -9.35 9.36
CA GLY A 74 1.15 -10.22 8.20
C GLY A 74 2.17 -10.01 7.07
N PHE A 75 3.45 -9.95 7.45
CA PHE A 75 4.56 -10.08 6.50
C PHE A 75 4.78 -11.56 6.17
N ASN A 76 5.01 -11.87 4.89
CA ASN A 76 5.43 -13.19 4.42
C ASN A 76 6.96 -13.25 4.49
N TYR A 77 7.49 -14.12 5.34
CA TYR A 77 8.93 -14.31 5.55
C TYR A 77 9.49 -15.56 4.85
N GLU A 78 8.70 -16.18 3.97
CA GLU A 78 9.18 -17.24 3.08
C GLU A 78 10.36 -16.76 2.22
#